data_AF-A0A814M1X4-F1
#
_entry.id   AF-A0A814M1X4-F1
#
_cell.length_a   1.000
_cell.length_b   1.000
_cell.length_c   1.000
_cell.angle_alpha   90.00
_cell.angle_beta   90.00
_cell.angle_gamma   90.00
#
_symmetry.space_group_name_H-M   'P 1'
#
loop_
_entity.id
_entity.type
_entity.pdbx_description
1 polymer ?
#
loop_
_entity_poly.entity_id
_entity_poly.type
_entity_poly.pdbx_seq_one_letter_code
_entity_poly.pdbx_strand_id
1 'polypeptide(L)' 'MMKAAVVTGFTEHLEIKQVPISKVGSIDVLVKNIACGVCHSDLHLVESSQNIQEILKTTAHELSLSI' A
#
# COMPACT_ATOMS: atom_id res chain seq x y z
N MET A 1 -2.50 13.82 5.52
CA MET A 1 -2.65 12.50 6.17
C MET A 1 -3.65 11.67 5.34
N MET A 2 -3.40 10.37 5.12
CA MET A 2 -4.31 9.43 4.44
C MET A 2 -4.45 8.12 5.24
N LYS A 3 -5.54 7.37 5.05
CA LYS A 3 -5.70 6.03 5.64
C LYS A 3 -5.09 4.99 4.70
N ALA A 4 -4.42 3.99 5.25
CA ALA A 4 -3.84 2.89 4.49
C ALA A 4 -3.89 1.58 5.28
N ALA A 5 -4.05 0.45 4.59
CA ALA A 5 -3.80 -0.87 5.15
C ALA A 5 -2.29 -1.14 5.09
N VAL A 6 -1.69 -1.37 6.26
CA VAL A 6 -0.24 -1.44 6.46
C VAL A 6 0.16 -2.83 6.91
N VAL A 7 1.18 -3.39 6.26
CA VAL A 7 1.87 -4.59 6.74
C VAL A 7 2.73 -4.21 7.95
N THR A 8 2.44 -4.82 9.11
CA THR A 8 3.16 -4.56 10.37
C THR A 8 4.14 -5.66 10.76
N GLY A 9 3.93 -6.87 10.25
CA GLY A 9 4.77 -8.03 10.45
C GLY A 9 4.38 -9.15 9.49
N PHE A 10 5.29 -10.11 9.31
CA PHE A 10 4.98 -11.30 8.51
C PHE A 10 3.89 -12.12 9.20
N THR A 11 2.97 -12.66 8.41
CA THR A 11 1.84 -13.48 8.91
C THR A 11 0.89 -12.75 9.87
N GLU A 12 1.07 -11.44 10.07
CA GLU A 12 0.13 -10.61 10.82
C GLU A 12 -1.00 -10.07 9.93
N HIS A 13 -2.12 -9.72 10.56
CA HIS A 13 -3.19 -9.01 9.88
C HIS A 13 -2.73 -7.60 9.48
N LEU A 14 -3.21 -7.13 8.31
CA LEU A 14 -3.02 -5.74 7.90
C LEU A 14 -3.69 -4.80 8.90
N GLU A 15 -3.02 -3.73 9.27
CA GLU A 15 -3.56 -2.69 10.16
C GLU A 15 -3.96 -1.44 9.37
N ILE A 16 -5.14 -0.89 9.66
CA ILE A 16 -5.55 0.39 9.09
C ILE A 16 -4.91 1.53 9.88
N LYS A 17 -3.97 2.25 9.28
CA LYS A 17 -3.23 3.36 9.91
C LYS A 17 -3.47 4.69 9.20
N GLN A 18 -3.34 5.76 9.97
CA GLN A 18 -3.21 7.11 9.43
C GLN A 18 -1.73 7.37 9.11
N VAL A 19 -1.42 7.60 7.85
CA VAL A 19 -0.04 7.82 7.36
C VAL A 19 0.08 9.20 6.69
N PRO A 20 1.27 9.82 6.69
CA PRO A 20 1.50 11.05 5.93
C PRO A 20 1.32 10.81 4.43
N ILE A 21 0.89 11.84 3.71
CA ILE A 21 0.92 11.83 2.25
C ILE A 21 2.32 12.30 1.85
N SER A 22 3.04 11.48 1.07
CA SER A 22 4.39 11.80 0.61
C SER A 22 4.40 13.05 -0.28
N LYS A 23 5.51 13.79 -0.26
CA LYS A 23 5.74 14.88 -1.21
C LYS A 23 5.95 14.27 -2.60
N VAL A 24 5.27 14.83 -3.60
CA VAL A 24 5.43 14.46 -5.01
C VAL A 24 6.49 15.32 -5.68
N GLY A 25 7.34 14.70 -6.48
CA GLY A 25 8.30 15.36 -7.37
C GLY A 25 7.64 15.95 -8.61
N SER A 26 8.46 16.53 -9.51
CA SER A 26 7.98 17.22 -10.71
C SER A 26 7.32 16.32 -11.75
N ILE A 27 7.59 15.01 -11.70
CA ILE A 27 7.05 14.01 -12.64
C ILE A 27 6.10 13.00 -11.96
N ASP A 28 5.85 13.17 -10.67
CA ASP A 28 5.03 12.25 -9.90
C ASP A 28 3.56 12.66 -9.98
N VAL A 29 2.66 11.66 -9.93
CA VAL A 29 1.22 11.89 -9.86
C VAL A 29 0.72 11.44 -8.49
N LEU A 30 0.12 12.37 -7.75
CA LEU A 30 -0.63 12.03 -6.55
C LEU A 30 -2.04 11.58 -6.95
N VAL A 31 -2.41 10.35 -6.59
CA VAL A 31 -3.72 9.81 -6.95
C VAL A 31 -4.60 9.56 -5.74
N LYS A 32 -5.89 9.87 -5.88
CA LYS A 32 -6.93 9.50 -4.90
C LYS A 32 -7.55 8.17 -5.30
N ASN A 33 -7.19 7.11 -4.57
CA ASN A 33 -7.81 5.81 -4.71
C ASN A 33 -9.27 5.83 -4.21
N ILE A 34 -10.20 5.30 -5.00
CA ILE A 34 -11.62 5.16 -4.64
C ILE A 34 -12.03 3.70 -4.40
N ALA A 35 -11.29 2.74 -4.96
CA ALA A 35 -11.49 1.31 -4.74
C ALA A 35 -10.21 0.55 -5.09
N CYS A 36 -9.89 -0.51 -4.34
CA CYS A 36 -8.82 -1.45 -4.70
C CYS A 36 -9.29 -2.90 -4.65
N GLY A 37 -8.74 -3.71 -5.55
CA GLY A 37 -8.86 -5.17 -5.55
C GLY A 37 -7.81 -5.80 -4.62
N VAL A 38 -8.00 -7.10 -4.35
CA VAL A 38 -7.02 -7.94 -3.65
C VAL A 38 -6.70 -9.13 -4.54
N CYS A 39 -5.43 -9.30 -4.85
CA CYS A 39 -4.92 -10.35 -5.71
C CYS A 39 -4.17 -11.42 -4.91
N HIS A 40 -3.93 -12.58 -5.53
CA HIS A 40 -3.11 -13.62 -4.91
C HIS A 40 -1.66 -13.17 -4.66
N SER A 41 -1.11 -12.31 -5.52
CA SER A 41 0.24 -11.78 -5.34
C SER A 41 0.37 -10.83 -4.13
N ASP A 42 -0.74 -10.23 -3.67
CA ASP A 42 -0.72 -9.40 -2.46
C ASP A 42 -0.45 -10.27 -1.23
N LEU A 43 -1.00 -11.49 -1.21
CA LEU A 43 -0.72 -12.47 -0.16
C LEU A 43 0.74 -12.91 -0.18
N HIS A 44 1.31 -13.17 -1.36
CA HIS A 44 2.74 -13.49 -1.47
C HIS A 44 3.63 -12.38 -0.90
N LEU A 45 3.24 -11.10 -1.03
CA LEU A 45 3.99 -10.01 -0.42
C LEU A 45 3.88 -10.02 1.10
N VAL A 46 2.71 -10.32 1.67
CA VAL A 46 2.51 -10.38 3.13
C VAL A 46 3.19 -11.59 3.77
N GLU A 47 3.22 -12.72 3.07
CA GLU A 47 3.74 -14.00 3.59
C GLU A 47 5.23 -14.24 3.28
N SER A 48 5.77 -13.69 2.20
CA SER A 48 7.15 -13.98 1.80
C SER A 48 8.18 -13.15 2.57
N SER A 49 9.23 -13.79 3.08
CA SER A 49 10.39 -13.16 3.75
C SER A 49 11.26 -12.28 2.83
N GLN A 50 10.71 -11.78 1.71
CA GLN A 50 11.39 -10.78 0.92
C GLN A 50 11.49 -9.52 1.77
N ASN A 51 12.69 -8.91 1.83
CA ASN A 51 12.91 -7.64 2.51
C ASN A 51 11.92 -6.60 1.95
N ILE A 52 10.76 -6.47 2.59
CA ILE A 52 9.81 -5.40 2.31
C ILE A 52 10.50 -4.15 2.83
N GLN A 53 11.26 -3.53 1.93
CA GLN A 53 11.92 -2.27 2.18
C GLN A 53 10.87 -1.30 2.72
N GLU A 54 11.32 -0.46 3.65
CA GLU A 54 10.54 0.53 4.40
C GLU A 54 9.64 1.44 3.53
N ILE A 55 9.91 1.44 2.22
CA ILE A 55 9.28 2.20 1.14
C ILE A 55 7.90 1.64 0.72
N LEU A 56 7.62 0.33 0.83
CA LEU A 56 6.34 -0.26 0.41
C LEU A 56 5.60 -0.93 1.57
N LYS A 57 4.78 -0.16 2.27
CA LYS A 57 3.94 -0.66 3.37
C LYS A 57 2.50 -1.01 2.94
N THR A 58 2.14 -0.73 1.68
CA THR A 58 0.80 -0.94 1.12
C THR A 58 0.88 -1.88 -0.10
N THR A 59 0.17 -3.01 -0.04
CA THR A 59 0.28 -4.11 -1.02
C THR A 59 -0.96 -4.20 -1.92
N ALA A 60 -1.24 -3.15 -2.70
CA ALA A 60 -2.36 -3.19 -3.66
C ALA A 60 -1.89 -2.67 -5.02
N HIS A 61 -2.00 -3.50 -6.05
CA HIS A 61 -1.68 -3.15 -7.44
C HIS A 61 -2.92 -3.11 -8.37
N GLU A 62 -4.09 -3.45 -7.84
CA GLU A 62 -5.38 -3.35 -8.54
C GLU A 62 -6.15 -2.14 -8.01
N LEU A 63 -6.09 -0.99 -8.71
CA LEU A 63 -6.60 0.29 -8.22
C LEU A 63 -7.61 0.94 -9.18
N SER A 64 -8.62 1.59 -8.61
CA SER A 64 -9.53 2.51 -9.30
C SER A 64 -9.31 3.93 -8.78
N LEU A 65 -9.18 4.87 -9.70
CA LEU A 65 -8.65 6.20 -9.40
C LEU A 65 -9.74 7.26 -9.67
N SER A 66 -9.88 8.21 -8.75
CA SER A 66 -10.57 9.48 -9.04
C SER A 66 -9.50 10.50 -9.40
N ILE A 67 -9.59 11.01 -10.62
CA ILE A 67 -8.81 12.15 -11.11
C ILE A 67 -9.53 13.43 -10.69
#